data_AF-A0A6P0IAY2-F1
#
_entry.id   AF-A0A6P0IAY2-F1
#
_cell.length_a   1.000
_cell.length_b   1.000
_cell.length_c   1.000
_cell.angle_alpha   90.00
_cell.angle_beta   90.00
_cell.angle_gamma   90.00
#
_symmetry.space_group_name_H-M   'P 1'
#
loop_
_entity.id
_entity.type
_entity.pdbx_description
1 polymer ?
#
loop_
_entity_poly.entity_id
_entity_poly.type
_entity_poly.pdbx_seq_one_letter_code
_entity_poly.pdbx_strand_id
1 'polypeptide(L)' 'MRLAVGHAKGERIPSFRLPLIPGDTEPMVELQTLVDELYDQLGYDYFIDYTSNPPLPWSEDDVASWAGYRRENL' A
#
# COMPACT_ATOMS: atom_id res chain seq x y z
N MET A 1 -20.21 9.53 -7.27
CA MET A 1 -19.14 9.35 -8.27
C MET A 1 -17.81 9.63 -7.58
N ARG A 2 -17.10 8.59 -7.09
CA ARG A 2 -15.76 8.73 -6.49
C ARG A 2 -14.81 8.10 -7.49
N LEU A 3 -14.08 8.94 -8.22
CA LEU A 3 -13.05 8.47 -9.14
C LEU A 3 -11.97 7.77 -8.31
N ALA A 4 -11.82 6.46 -8.49
CA ALA A 4 -10.63 5.77 -8.03
C ALA A 4 -9.48 6.30 -8.88
N VAL A 5 -8.74 7.27 -8.35
CA VAL A 5 -7.52 7.77 -8.96
C VAL A 5 -6.54 6.58 -8.95
N GLY A 6 -6.17 6.09 -10.13
CA GLY A 6 -5.06 5.17 -10.25
C GLY A 6 -3.80 5.93 -9.85
N HIS A 7 -3.24 5.61 -8.67
CA HIS A 7 -1.98 6.19 -8.22
C HIS A 7 -0.83 5.49 -8.92
N ALA A 8 0.06 6.26 -9.54
CA ALA A 8 1.25 5.70 -10.17
C ALA A 8 2.21 5.17 -9.09
N LYS A 9 2.95 4.10 -9.42
CA LYS A 9 3.92 3.47 -8.49
C LYS A 9 4.94 4.52 -8.03
N GLY A 10 4.98 4.78 -6.72
CA GLY A 10 5.89 5.75 -6.10
C GLY A 10 5.30 7.16 -5.94
N GLU A 11 4.06 7.40 -6.36
CA GLU A 11 3.37 8.64 -5.98
C GLU A 11 3.04 8.65 -4.48
N ARG A 12 3.04 9.86 -3.92
CA ARG A 12 2.68 10.10 -2.53
C ARG A 12 1.29 9.53 -2.23
N ILE A 13 1.16 8.82 -1.12
CA ILE A 13 -0.13 8.35 -0.63
C ILE A 13 -0.98 9.57 -0.25
N PRO A 14 -2.19 9.73 -0.82
CA PRO A 14 -3.03 10.89 -0.56
C PRO A 14 -3.55 10.90 0.88
N SER A 15 -3.71 12.10 1.42
CA SER A 15 -4.45 12.33 2.66
C SER A 15 -5.94 11.99 2.48
N PHE A 16 -6.59 11.50 3.52
CA PHE A 16 -8.03 11.23 3.49
C PHE A 16 -8.69 11.49 4.85
N ARG A 17 -9.99 11.76 4.82
CA ARG A 17 -10.79 11.76 6.07
C ARG A 17 -11.12 10.34 6.46
N LEU A 18 -10.74 9.94 7.68
CA LEU A 18 -11.01 8.61 8.20
C LEU A 18 -12.50 8.49 8.54
N PRO A 19 -13.26 7.60 7.87
CA PRO A 19 -14.66 7.43 8.18
C PRO A 19 -14.84 6.91 9.60
N LEU A 20 -15.66 7.61 10.39
CA LEU A 20 -16.05 7.22 11.74
C LEU A 20 -17.55 6.94 11.79
N ILE A 21 -18.04 6.63 12.99
CA ILE A 21 -19.48 6.49 13.21
C ILE A 21 -20.19 7.84 12.98
N PRO A 22 -21.47 7.83 12.58
CA PRO A 22 -22.22 9.07 12.34
C PRO A 22 -22.27 9.96 13.59
N GLY A 23 -21.97 11.25 13.41
CA GLY A 23 -21.92 12.23 14.50
C GLY A 23 -20.51 12.55 14.99
N ASP A 24 -19.52 11.71 14.67
CA ASP A 24 -18.13 11.97 15.00
C ASP A 24 -17.44 12.84 13.93
N THR A 25 -16.44 13.61 14.37
CA THR A 25 -15.61 14.40 13.46
C THR A 25 -14.58 13.49 12.80
N GLU A 26 -14.72 13.26 11.49
CA GLU A 26 -13.74 12.50 10.72
C GLU A 26 -12.39 13.25 10.68
N PRO A 27 -11.31 12.69 11.27
CA PRO A 27 -10.00 13.31 11.25
C PRO A 27 -9.37 13.21 9.86
N MET A 28 -8.57 14.21 9.49
CA MET A 28 -7.69 14.11 8.32
C MET A 28 -6.50 13.22 8.68
N VAL A 29 -6.25 12.19 7.87
CA VAL A 29 -5.13 11.25 8.02
C VAL A 29 -4.11 11.52 6.92
N GLU A 30 -2.91 11.92 7.32
CA GLU A 30 -1.74 12.09 6.45
C GLU A 30 -0.95 10.77 6.37
N LEU A 31 -1.51 9.77 5.67
CA LEU A 31 -1.00 8.41 5.72
C LEU A 31 0.45 8.26 5.23
N GLN A 32 0.89 9.08 4.25
CA GLN A 32 2.29 9.08 3.84
C GLN A 32 3.21 9.36 5.02
N THR A 33 2.93 10.42 5.79
CA THR A 33 3.77 10.84 6.91
C THR A 33 3.85 9.75 7.97
N LEU A 34 2.73 9.11 8.30
CA LEU A 34 2.71 8.02 9.27
C LEU A 34 3.54 6.82 8.81
N VAL A 35 3.50 6.49 7.52
CA VAL A 35 4.30 5.40 6.96
C VAL A 35 5.78 5.76 7.00
N ASP A 36 6.15 6.97 6.60
CA ASP A 36 7.54 7.43 6.61
C ASP A 36 8.13 7.41 8.03
N GLU A 37 7.40 7.93 9.01
CA GLU A 37 7.82 7.94 10.42
C GLU A 37 8.03 6.52 10.98
N LEU A 38 7.10 5.60 10.68
CA LEU A 38 7.23 4.21 11.12
C LEU A 38 8.37 3.50 10.41
N TYR A 39 8.57 3.77 9.12
CA TYR A 39 9.65 3.19 8.33
C TYR A 39 11.02 3.57 8.91
N ASP A 40 11.18 4.85 9.23
CA ASP A 40 12.39 5.38 9.87
C ASP A 40 12.58 4.82 11.29
N GLN A 41 11.52 4.84 12.12
CA GLN A 41 11.59 4.38 13.51
C GLN A 41 11.93 2.90 13.62
N LEU A 42 11.40 2.08 12.70
CA LEU A 42 11.65 0.64 12.67
C LEU A 42 12.92 0.29 11.88
N GLY A 43 13.53 1.28 11.21
CA GLY A 43 14.81 1.12 10.54
C GLY A 43 14.76 0.11 9.40
N TYR A 44 13.67 0.06 8.64
CA TYR A 44 13.48 -0.99 7.63
C TYR A 44 14.57 -1.01 6.56
N ASP A 45 15.14 0.15 6.22
CA ASP A 45 16.27 0.25 5.29
C ASP A 45 17.55 -0.46 5.79
N TYR A 46 17.67 -0.70 7.10
CA TYR A 46 18.82 -1.40 7.68
C TYR A 46 18.67 -2.92 7.70
N PHE A 47 17.45 -3.44 7.62
CA PHE A 47 17.17 -4.88 7.77
C PHE A 47 16.66 -5.54 6.48
N ILE A 48 16.04 -4.77 5.58
CA ILE A 48 15.48 -5.28 4.33
C ILE A 48 16.42 -4.89 3.19
N ASP A 49 16.98 -5.90 2.50
CA ASP A 49 17.76 -5.67 1.29
C ASP A 49 16.83 -5.45 0.09
N TYR A 50 16.57 -4.19 -0.23
CA TYR A 50 15.79 -3.78 -1.40
C TYR A 50 16.56 -3.84 -2.72
N THR A 51 17.86 -4.14 -2.69
CA THR A 51 18.70 -4.23 -3.90
C THR A 51 18.66 -5.63 -4.50
N SER A 52 18.35 -6.63 -3.69
CA SER A 52 18.19 -8.02 -4.11
C SER A 52 16.76 -8.30 -4.56
N ASN A 53 16.61 -9.26 -5.47
CA ASN A 53 15.29 -9.79 -5.79
C ASN A 53 14.74 -10.45 -4.51
N PRO A 54 13.51 -10.11 -4.06
CA PRO A 54 12.95 -10.73 -2.88
C PRO A 54 12.92 -12.25 -3.09
N PRO A 55 13.21 -13.05 -2.06
CA PRO A 55 12.96 -14.48 -2.15
C PRO A 55 11.46 -14.65 -2.36
N LEU A 56 11.05 -15.01 -3.58
CA LEU A 56 9.67 -15.37 -3.85
C LEU A 56 9.49 -16.78 -3.30
N PRO A 57 8.71 -16.99 -2.22
CA PRO A 57 8.45 -18.31 -1.69
C PRO A 57 7.47 -19.10 -2.57
N TRP A 58 7.07 -18.52 -3.70
CA TRP A 58 5.97 -18.95 -4.54
C TRP A 58 6.54 -19.51 -5.84
N SER A 59 6.02 -20.65 -6.25
CA SER A 59 6.32 -21.20 -7.57
C SER A 59 5.82 -20.25 -8.66
N GLU A 60 6.34 -20.39 -9.88
CA GLU A 60 5.83 -19.62 -11.03
C GLU A 60 4.32 -19.84 -11.24
N ASP A 61 3.82 -21.03 -10.92
CA ASP A 61 2.39 -21.38 -10.96
C ASP A 61 1.56 -20.61 -9.91
N ASP A 62 2.10 -20.46 -8.69
CA ASP A 62 1.45 -19.68 -7.62
C ASP A 62 1.34 -18.20 -8.02
N VAL A 63 2.40 -17.64 -8.61
CA VAL A 63 2.43 -16.26 -9.11
C VAL A 63 1.44 -16.08 -10.26
N ALA A 64 1.38 -17.03 -11.20
CA ALA A 64 0.46 -16.99 -12.34
C ALA A 64 -1.02 -17.05 -11.92
N SER A 65 -1.36 -17.91 -10.95
CA SER A 65 -2.70 -18.02 -10.38
C SER A 65 -3.17 -16.70 -9.74
N TRP A 66 -2.29 -16.07 -8.97
CA TRP A 66 -2.58 -14.79 -8.32
C TRP A 66 -2.70 -13.63 -9.31
N ALA A 67 -1.82 -13.57 -10.30
CA ALA A 67 -1.84 -12.55 -11.34
C ALA A 67 -3.06 -12.67 -12.26
N GLY A 68 -3.52 -13.90 -12.54
CA GLY A 68 -4.71 -14.21 -13.31
C GLY A 68 -5.99 -13.69 -12.65
N TYR A 69 -6.15 -13.88 -11.35
CA TYR A 69 -7.35 -13.48 -10.59
C TYR A 69 -7.72 -11.98 -10.72
N ARG A 70 -6.72 -11.13 -11.00
CA ARG A 70 -6.90 -9.69 -11.20
C ARG A 70 -7.51 -9.34 -12.56
N ARG A 71 -7.43 -10.22 -13.56
CA ARG A 71 -7.94 -10.00 -14.92
C ARG A 71 -9.41 -10.35 -15.09
N GLU A 72 -9.93 -11.35 -14.38
CA GLU A 72 -11.34 -11.77 -14.52
C GLU A 72 -12.34 -10.95 -13.68
N ASN A 73 -11.90 -10.00 -12.86
CA ASN A 73 -12.77 -9.21 -11.97
C ASN A 73 -12.77 -7.69 -12.28
N LEU A 74 -12.50 -7.30 -13.53
CA LEU A 74 -12.61 -5.93 -14.04
C LEU A 74 -13.67 -5.83 -15.14
#